data_AF-G3MFN7-F1
#
_entry.id   AF-G3MFN7-F1
#
_cell.length_a   1.000
_cell.length_b   1.000
_cell.length_c   1.000
_cell.angle_alpha   90.00
_cell.angle_beta   90.00
_cell.angle_gamma   90.00
#
_symmetry.space_group_name_H-M   'P 1'
#
loop_
_entity.id
_entity.type
_entity.pdbx_description
1 polymer ?
#
loop_
_entity_poly.entity_id
_entity_poly.type
_entity_poly.pdbx_seq_one_letter_code
_entity_poly.pdbx_strand_id
1 'polypeptide(L)'
;MVGIYLREYLRTPDGWLNFVEVVFGSALWALYGVFGATTWSEEFLYNCACAIVSNGGVFLISSSLSIPTALLLPRLFYYSVFHLVAAACYMFGGVGSVQNDSHIDGIMAILCGSFHVAHFFHSLRPKANAAGG
;
A
#
# COMPACT_ATOMS: atom_id res chain seq x y z
N MET A 1 6.33 -21.54 11.83
CA MET A 1 4.95 -21.04 12.08
C MET A 1 4.70 -19.71 11.36
N VAL A 2 5.52 -18.68 11.54
CA VAL A 2 5.42 -17.37 10.84
C VAL A 2 5.23 -17.48 9.32
N GLY A 3 6.03 -18.32 8.64
CA GLY A 3 5.91 -18.51 7.19
C GLY A 3 4.60 -19.14 6.72
N ILE A 4 3.89 -19.88 7.58
CA ILE A 4 2.58 -20.47 7.25
C ILE A 4 1.52 -19.36 7.26
N TYR A 5 1.52 -18.51 8.30
CA TYR A 5 0.55 -17.41 8.42
C TYR A 5 0.73 -16.35 7.34
N LEU A 6 1.99 -16.00 7.02
CA LEU A 6 2.27 -15.09 5.91
C LEU A 6 1.82 -15.68 4.58
N ARG A 7 2.04 -16.99 4.35
CA ARG A 7 1.59 -17.68 3.13
C ARG A 7 0.07 -17.69 3.02
N GLU A 8 -0.65 -17.93 4.10
CA GLU A 8 -2.12 -17.88 4.12
C GLU A 8 -2.64 -16.47 3.90
N TYR A 9 -2.02 -15.47 4.54
CA TYR A 9 -2.35 -14.06 4.33
C TYR A 9 -2.16 -13.63 2.87
N LEU A 10 -1.01 -13.95 2.26
CA LEU A 10 -0.71 -13.63 0.85
C LEU A 10 -1.59 -14.38 -0.16
N ARG A 11 -2.28 -15.46 0.26
CA ARG A 11 -3.29 -16.14 -0.57
C ARG A 11 -4.64 -15.41 -0.56
N THR A 12 -4.86 -14.50 0.38
CA THR A 12 -6.05 -13.66 0.39
C THR A 12 -5.85 -12.46 -0.56
N PRO A 13 -6.90 -11.98 -1.24
CA PRO A 13 -6.81 -10.79 -2.07
C PRO A 13 -6.32 -9.55 -1.29
N ASP A 14 -6.79 -9.36 -0.05
CA ASP A 14 -6.38 -8.22 0.77
C ASP A 14 -4.89 -8.29 1.11
N GLY A 15 -4.40 -9.49 1.48
CA GLY A 15 -2.99 -9.67 1.81
C GLY A 15 -2.06 -9.58 0.62
N TRP A 16 -2.49 -10.06 -0.56
CA TRP A 16 -1.75 -9.88 -1.80
C TRP A 16 -1.68 -8.39 -2.21
N LEU A 17 -2.80 -7.68 -2.20
CA LEU A 17 -2.84 -6.26 -2.54
C LEU A 17 -2.01 -5.42 -1.56
N ASN A 18 -2.12 -5.65 -0.25
CA ASN A 18 -1.29 -4.98 0.76
C ASN A 18 0.21 -5.23 0.53
N PHE A 19 0.59 -6.47 0.20
CA PHE A 19 1.98 -6.79 -0.08
C PHE A 19 2.50 -6.03 -1.31
N VAL A 20 1.72 -5.99 -2.40
CA VAL A 20 2.08 -5.25 -3.62
C VAL A 20 2.22 -3.75 -3.31
N GLU A 21 1.28 -3.16 -2.58
CA GLU A 21 1.33 -1.75 -2.17
C GLU A 21 2.59 -1.44 -1.34
N VAL A 22 2.94 -2.30 -0.37
CA VAL A 22 4.18 -2.15 0.42
C VAL A 22 5.42 -2.24 -0.47
N VAL A 23 5.46 -3.15 -1.43
CA VAL A 23 6.61 -3.29 -2.34
C VAL A 23 6.78 -2.04 -3.21
N PHE A 24 5.70 -1.54 -3.81
CA PHE A 24 5.75 -0.31 -4.62
C PHE A 24 6.11 0.91 -3.78
N GLY A 25 5.49 1.06 -2.60
CA GLY A 25 5.83 2.14 -1.68
C GLY A 25 7.29 2.07 -1.23
N SER A 26 7.80 0.88 -0.95
CA SER A 26 9.20 0.68 -0.52
C SER A 26 10.17 1.00 -1.65
N ALA A 27 9.83 0.68 -2.90
CA ALA A 27 10.63 1.02 -4.06
C ALA A 27 10.72 2.55 -4.24
N LEU A 28 9.61 3.27 -4.14
CA LEU A 28 9.60 4.74 -4.22
C LEU A 28 10.33 5.38 -3.04
N TRP A 29 10.11 4.88 -1.82
CA TRP A 29 10.82 5.34 -0.63
C TRP A 29 12.33 5.14 -0.76
N ALA A 30 12.77 3.97 -1.21
CA ALA A 30 14.18 3.67 -1.43
C ALA A 30 14.78 4.50 -2.57
N LEU A 31 14.05 4.70 -3.67
CA LEU A 31 14.49 5.51 -4.80
C LEU A 31 14.84 6.93 -4.34
N TYR A 32 13.89 7.62 -3.70
CA TYR A 32 14.12 8.98 -3.22
C TYR A 32 15.07 9.04 -2.01
N GLY A 33 15.11 8.00 -1.18
CA GLY A 33 16.07 7.92 -0.07
C GLY A 33 17.52 7.75 -0.53
N VAL A 34 17.75 7.05 -1.65
CA VAL A 34 19.09 6.80 -2.21
C VAL A 34 19.53 7.90 -3.15
N PHE A 35 18.68 8.31 -4.08
CA PHE A 35 19.02 9.32 -5.10
C PHE A 35 18.74 10.76 -4.64
N GLY A 36 18.00 10.92 -3.54
CA GLY A 36 17.52 12.21 -3.06
C GLY A 36 16.22 12.63 -3.75
N ALA A 37 15.32 13.26 -3.00
CA ALA A 37 14.22 14.02 -3.56
C ALA A 37 14.71 15.45 -3.86
N THR A 38 14.63 15.87 -5.12
CA THR A 38 15.16 17.14 -5.61
C THR A 38 14.07 18.16 -5.97
N THR A 39 12.86 17.67 -6.23
CA THR A 39 11.68 18.50 -6.47
C THR A 39 10.67 18.37 -5.33
N TRP A 40 9.79 19.37 -5.20
CA TRP A 40 8.71 19.34 -4.21
C TRP A 40 7.78 18.13 -4.39
N SER A 41 7.51 17.73 -5.64
CA SER A 41 6.72 16.54 -5.95
C SER A 41 7.39 15.24 -5.49
N GLU A 42 8.71 15.13 -5.64
CA GLU A 42 9.48 13.98 -5.17
C GLU A 42 9.53 13.93 -3.64
N GLU A 43 9.69 15.07 -2.97
CA GLU A 43 9.69 15.14 -1.51
C GLU A 43 8.32 14.77 -0.93
N PHE A 44 7.25 15.25 -1.57
CA PHE A 44 5.88 14.86 -1.24
C PHE A 44 5.67 13.34 -1.42
N LEU A 45 6.09 12.77 -2.56
CA LEU A 45 6.00 11.34 -2.81
C LEU A 45 6.83 10.51 -1.84
N TYR A 46 8.04 10.96 -1.48
CA TYR A 46 8.89 10.32 -0.49
C TYR A 46 8.22 10.25 0.88
N ASN A 47 7.63 11.36 1.33
CA ASN A 47 6.92 11.42 2.60
C ASN A 47 5.69 10.51 2.63
N CYS A 48 4.92 10.49 1.53
CA CYS A 48 3.79 9.56 1.41
C CYS A 48 4.25 8.09 1.39
N ALA A 49 5.31 7.78 0.64
CA ALA A 49 5.87 6.45 0.59
C ALA A 49 6.35 5.99 1.97
N CYS A 50 7.01 6.86 2.73
CA CYS A 50 7.43 6.58 4.11
C CYS A 50 6.24 6.24 5.03
N ALA A 51 5.17 7.05 5.00
CA ALA A 51 3.99 6.83 5.82
C ALA A 51 3.27 5.52 5.46
N ILE A 52 3.16 5.22 4.17
CA ILE A 52 2.46 4.04 3.66
C ILE A 52 3.26 2.76 3.92
N VAL A 53 4.57 2.77 3.66
CA VAL A 53 5.46 1.64 3.95
C VAL A 53 5.49 1.35 5.45
N SER A 54 5.54 2.38 6.28
CA SER A 54 5.50 2.21 7.74
C SER A 54 4.19 1.52 8.16
N ASN A 55 3.06 1.98 7.62
CA ASN A 55 1.76 1.40 7.95
C ASN A 55 1.63 -0.05 7.42
N GLY A 56 1.90 -0.26 6.13
CA GLY A 56 1.82 -1.59 5.51
C GLY A 56 2.84 -2.58 6.09
N GLY A 57 4.01 -2.11 6.52
CA GLY A 57 4.99 -2.89 7.27
C GLY A 57 4.47 -3.34 8.62
N VAL A 58 3.82 -2.45 9.39
CA VAL A 58 3.14 -2.81 10.64
C VAL A 58 2.04 -3.85 10.37
N PHE A 59 1.28 -3.71 9.29
CA PHE A 59 0.28 -4.71 8.88
C PHE A 59 0.90 -6.08 8.56
N LEU A 60 1.99 -6.11 7.80
CA LEU A 60 2.69 -7.36 7.45
C LEU A 60 3.28 -8.04 8.69
N ILE A 61 3.95 -7.29 9.57
CA ILE A 61 4.52 -7.81 10.82
C ILE A 61 3.40 -8.35 11.70
N SER A 62 2.31 -7.60 11.89
CA SER A 62 1.19 -8.02 12.71
C SER A 62 0.52 -9.29 12.15
N SER A 63 0.43 -9.41 10.83
CA SER A 63 -0.10 -10.60 10.15
C SER A 63 0.81 -11.83 10.29
N SER A 64 2.11 -11.61 10.53
CA SER A 64 3.09 -12.67 10.73
C SER A 64 3.05 -13.28 12.15
N LEU A 65 2.49 -12.55 13.12
CA LEU A 65 2.47 -12.91 14.54
C LEU A 65 1.24 -13.73 14.94
N SER A 66 0.07 -13.55 14.31
CA SER A 66 -1.13 -14.33 14.62
C SER A 66 -2.17 -14.38 13.49
N ILE A 67 -2.85 -15.52 13.31
CA ILE A 67 -3.95 -15.68 12.32
C ILE A 67 -5.11 -14.72 12.57
N PRO A 68 -5.66 -14.59 13.80
CA PRO A 68 -6.73 -13.62 14.06
C PRO A 68 -6.33 -12.18 13.74
N THR A 69 -5.08 -11.82 14.07
CA THR A 69 -4.49 -10.51 13.81
C THR A 69 -4.40 -10.27 12.30
N ALA A 70 -3.91 -11.23 11.50
CA ALA A 70 -3.84 -11.13 10.04
C ALA A 70 -5.20 -10.88 9.37
N LEU A 71 -6.28 -11.45 9.92
CA LEU A 71 -7.63 -11.37 9.35
C LEU A 71 -8.46 -10.18 9.84
N LEU A 72 -8.16 -9.64 11.03
CA LEU A 72 -8.88 -8.52 11.64
C LEU A 72 -8.26 -7.16 11.35
N LEU A 73 -6.94 -7.08 11.18
CA LEU A 73 -6.26 -5.81 10.95
C LEU A 73 -6.73 -5.09 9.67
N PRO A 74 -6.90 -5.75 8.51
CA PRO A 74 -7.45 -5.10 7.31
C PRO A 74 -8.89 -4.59 7.51
N ARG A 75 -9.56 -4.95 8.60
CA ARG A 75 -10.97 -4.59 8.88
C ARG A 75 -11.13 -3.47 9.90
N LEU A 76 -10.05 -3.03 10.55
CA LEU A 76 -10.11 -1.89 11.47
C LEU A 76 -10.34 -0.60 10.67
N PHE A 77 -11.24 0.24 11.20
CA PHE A 77 -11.95 1.39 10.64
C PHE A 77 -11.18 2.43 9.81
N TYR A 78 -9.87 2.28 9.64
CA TYR A 78 -9.01 3.17 8.86
C TYR A 78 -8.56 2.59 7.52
N TYR A 79 -8.85 1.33 7.20
CA TYR A 79 -8.36 0.67 5.99
C TYR A 79 -8.80 1.38 4.70
N SER A 80 -10.11 1.56 4.50
CA SER A 80 -10.64 2.20 3.28
C SER A 80 -10.25 3.67 3.15
N VAL A 81 -10.25 4.42 4.26
CA VAL A 81 -9.82 5.83 4.26
C VAL A 81 -8.32 5.93 3.96
N PHE A 82 -7.51 5.03 4.52
CA PHE A 82 -6.09 4.95 4.22
C PHE A 82 -5.83 4.68 2.73
N HIS A 83 -6.50 3.70 2.13
CA HIS A 83 -6.35 3.44 0.69
C HIS A 83 -6.78 4.64 -0.16
N LEU A 84 -7.86 5.35 0.22
CA LEU A 84 -8.28 6.53 -0.52
C LEU A 84 -7.25 7.67 -0.42
N VAL A 85 -6.70 7.92 0.78
CA VAL A 85 -5.68 8.95 0.99
C VAL A 85 -4.37 8.58 0.29
N ALA A 86 -3.95 7.31 0.37
CA ALA A 86 -2.78 6.80 -0.33
C ALA A 86 -2.92 6.90 -1.84
N ALA A 87 -4.08 6.51 -2.38
CA ALA A 87 -4.41 6.67 -3.80
C ALA A 87 -4.31 8.12 -4.26
N ALA A 88 -4.95 9.04 -3.52
CA ALA A 88 -4.90 10.46 -3.82
C ALA A 88 -3.44 10.97 -3.79
N CYS A 89 -2.69 10.66 -2.73
CA CYS A 89 -1.30 11.12 -2.63
C CYS A 89 -0.46 10.64 -3.83
N TYR A 90 -0.49 9.35 -4.14
CA TYR A 90 0.32 8.79 -5.20
C TYR A 90 -0.08 9.26 -6.61
N MET A 91 -1.38 9.45 -6.86
CA MET A 91 -1.84 9.97 -8.15
C MET A 91 -1.45 11.44 -8.33
N PHE A 92 -1.70 12.30 -7.33
CA PHE A 92 -1.34 13.72 -7.43
C PHE A 92 0.17 13.94 -7.44
N GLY A 93 0.90 13.25 -6.56
CA GLY A 93 2.36 13.31 -6.52
C GLY A 93 2.98 12.74 -7.80
N GLY A 94 2.44 11.63 -8.32
CA GLY A 94 2.91 11.00 -9.54
C GLY A 94 2.70 11.87 -10.78
N VAL A 95 1.52 12.50 -10.92
CA VAL A 95 1.27 13.49 -11.98
C VAL A 95 2.24 14.66 -11.89
N GLY A 96 2.48 15.17 -10.67
CA GLY A 96 3.48 16.22 -10.44
C GLY A 96 4.90 15.80 -10.84
N SER A 97 5.31 14.56 -10.53
CA SER A 97 6.65 14.06 -10.87
C SER A 97 6.81 13.88 -12.39
N VAL A 98 5.80 13.32 -13.07
CA VAL A 98 5.82 13.15 -14.54
C VAL A 98 5.97 14.49 -15.27
N GLN A 99 5.43 15.57 -14.72
CA GLN A 99 5.54 16.92 -15.28
C GLN A 99 6.93 17.55 -15.11
N ASN A 100 7.76 17.05 -14.18
CA ASN A 100 9.05 17.62 -13.78
C ASN A 100 10.26 16.76 -14.24
N ASP A 101 10.18 16.07 -15.38
CA ASP A 101 11.18 15.16 -16.00
C ASP A 101 11.42 13.80 -15.30
N SER A 102 10.82 13.57 -14.13
CA SER A 102 10.88 12.32 -13.38
C SER A 102 9.75 11.37 -13.82
N HIS A 103 9.92 10.81 -15.02
CA HIS A 103 8.86 10.02 -15.69
C HIS A 103 8.65 8.62 -15.07
N ILE A 104 9.71 7.90 -14.70
CA ILE A 104 9.60 6.49 -14.30
C ILE A 104 9.01 6.34 -12.89
N ASP A 105 9.50 7.13 -11.95
CA ASP A 105 9.01 7.24 -10.57
C ASP A 105 7.60 7.85 -10.52
N GLY A 106 7.31 8.84 -11.36
CA GLY A 106 5.96 9.38 -11.51
C GLY A 106 4.95 8.33 -12.01
N ILE A 107 5.33 7.51 -13.01
CA ILE A 107 4.50 6.38 -13.47
C ILE A 107 4.34 5.33 -12.36
N MET A 108 5.42 4.98 -11.66
CA MET A 108 5.37 4.04 -10.53
C MET A 108 4.43 4.52 -9.42
N ALA A 109 4.46 5.82 -9.08
CA ALA A 109 3.54 6.42 -8.15
C ALA A 109 2.09 6.28 -8.62
N ILE A 110 1.77 6.64 -9.87
CA ILE A 110 0.41 6.51 -10.43
C ILE A 110 -0.07 5.05 -10.39
N LEU A 111 0.79 4.08 -10.70
CA LEU A 111 0.47 2.66 -10.62
C LEU A 111 0.18 2.24 -9.17
N CYS A 112 1.00 2.66 -8.22
CA CYS A 112 0.78 2.41 -6.80
C CYS A 112 -0.55 3.00 -6.32
N GLY A 113 -0.85 4.25 -6.70
CA GLY A 113 -2.14 4.88 -6.41
C GLY A 113 -3.32 4.10 -6.99
N SER A 114 -3.17 3.54 -8.20
CA SER A 114 -4.19 2.70 -8.84
C SER A 114 -4.46 1.39 -8.08
N PHE A 115 -3.41 0.77 -7.50
CA PHE A 115 -3.57 -0.37 -6.60
C PHE A 115 -4.35 0.00 -5.34
N HIS A 116 -4.03 1.13 -4.72
CA HIS A 116 -4.79 1.63 -3.57
C HIS A 116 -6.28 1.86 -3.91
N VAL A 117 -6.60 2.41 -5.09
CA VAL A 117 -8.00 2.53 -5.55
C VAL A 117 -8.66 1.16 -5.72
N ALA A 118 -7.98 0.20 -6.36
CA ALA A 118 -8.52 -1.15 -6.52
C ALA A 118 -8.77 -1.81 -5.15
N HIS A 119 -7.86 -1.62 -4.20
CA HIS A 119 -7.96 -2.14 -2.86
C HIS A 119 -9.10 -1.50 -2.06
N PHE A 120 -9.31 -0.18 -2.22
CA PHE A 120 -10.48 0.52 -1.68
C PHE A 120 -11.80 -0.05 -2.21
N PHE A 121 -11.94 -0.23 -3.52
CA PHE A 121 -13.16 -0.82 -4.07
C PHE A 121 -13.34 -2.27 -3.66
N HIS A 122 -12.26 -3.03 -3.49
CA HIS A 122 -12.33 -4.38 -2.94
C HIS A 122 -12.81 -4.35 -1.48
N SER A 123 -12.29 -3.45 -0.65
CA SER A 123 -12.66 -3.39 0.77
C SER A 123 -14.13 -3.02 0.99
N LEU A 124 -14.74 -2.31 0.04
CA LEU A 124 -16.18 -1.96 0.06
C LEU A 124 -17.10 -3.09 -0.39
N ARG A 125 -16.60 -4.14 -1.07
CA ARG A 125 -17.46 -5.25 -1.51
C ARG A 125 -17.96 -6.02 -0.30
N PRO A 126 -19.28 -6.30 -0.21
CA PRO A 126 -19.79 -7.16 0.83
C PRO A 126 -19.12 -8.53 0.71
N LYS A 127 -18.30 -8.88 1.70
CA LYS A 127 -17.71 -10.21 1.79
C LYS A 127 -18.84 -11.15 2.16
N ALA A 128 -19.34 -11.90 1.17
CA ALA A 128 -20.34 -12.93 1.40
C ALA A 128 -19.90 -13.77 2.58
N ASN A 129 -20.77 -13.89 3.58
CA ASN A 129 -20.51 -14.49 4.87
C ASN A 129 -19.67 -15.77 4.73
N ALA A 130 -18.41 -15.71 5.15
CA ALA A 130 -17.63 -16.90 5.51
C ALA A 130 -18.13 -17.46 6.86
N ALA A 131 -19.46 -17.55 7.00
CA ALA A 131 -20.17 -18.20 8.08
C ALA A 131 -20.98 -19.32 7.43
N GLY A 132 -20.33 -20.46 7.20
CA GLY A 132 -20.94 -21.61 6.51
C GLY A 132 -19.90 -22.58 6.00
N GLY A 133 -19.10 -23.14 6.90
CA GLY A 133 -18.11 -24.19 6.61
C GLY A 133 -17.47 -24.67 7.89
#